data_AF-A0A0N4XM20-F1
#
_entry.id   AF-A0A0N4XM20-F1
#
_cell.length_a   1.000
_cell.length_b   1.000
_cell.length_c   1.000
_cell.angle_alpha   90.00
_cell.angle_beta   90.00
_cell.angle_gamma   90.00
#
_symmetry.space_group_name_H-M   'P 1'
#
loop_
_entity.id
_entity.type
_entity.pdbx_description
1 polymer ?
#
loop_
_entity_poly.entity_id
_entity_poly.type
_entity_poly.pdbx_seq_one_letter_code
_entity_poly.pdbx_strand_id
1 'polypeptide(L)'
;MEAQVCRIPKLDINGAEVKDFFFKSKPLRCGYNPENWVYIDGNGNVQYIEKRCLFAFNRIKLTSLYNLFSRKNAQCSGRYVTRESDNTNTYTQFTSLPSGKPLDSDFAMVSCVDGRESWKGILMSVVRIESNELLSNGANLTKKDGAGLNVFFLGFDSLSQMSFRRKLPKTVQLLEGTLGSVVLNGYNIVGDGTPQAFIPILTAATEEELPLTRSVHDARFK
;
A
#
# COMPACT_ATOMS: atom_id res chain seq x y z
N MET A 1 16.18 -49.36 11.33
CA MET A 1 15.30 -48.20 11.51
C MET A 1 15.03 -47.61 10.13
N GLU A 2 13.83 -47.81 9.59
CA GLU A 2 13.43 -47.11 8.37
C GLU A 2 13.40 -45.60 8.69
N ALA A 3 14.08 -44.80 7.86
CA ALA A 3 14.08 -43.36 8.01
C ALA A 3 12.65 -42.84 7.85
N GLN A 4 12.08 -42.28 8.92
CA GLN A 4 10.78 -41.63 8.86
C GLN A 4 10.92 -40.34 8.05
N VAL A 5 10.62 -40.44 6.75
CA VAL A 5 10.66 -39.29 5.84
C VAL A 5 9.40 -38.44 6.08
N CYS A 6 9.58 -37.23 6.59
CA CYS A 6 8.51 -36.24 6.66
C CYS A 6 8.12 -35.82 5.23
N ARG A 7 6.97 -36.30 4.75
CA ARG A 7 6.40 -35.89 3.46
C ARG A 7 5.46 -34.73 3.68
N ILE A 8 5.84 -33.56 3.19
CA ILE A 8 4.98 -32.38 3.23
C ILE A 8 3.73 -32.65 2.38
N PRO A 9 2.52 -32.56 2.94
CA PRO A 9 1.30 -32.82 2.19
C PRO A 9 1.11 -31.75 1.11
N LYS A 10 0.75 -32.18 -0.11
CA LYS A 10 0.38 -31.27 -1.18
C LYS A 10 -1.08 -30.84 -0.98
N LEU A 11 -1.27 -29.60 -0.51
CA LEU A 11 -2.59 -29.04 -0.27
C LEU A 11 -3.23 -28.56 -1.57
N ASP A 12 -4.50 -28.90 -1.78
CA ASP A 12 -5.30 -28.32 -2.86
C ASP A 12 -5.70 -26.89 -2.50
N ILE A 13 -5.43 -25.97 -3.43
CA ILE A 13 -5.82 -24.57 -3.28
C ILE A 13 -7.34 -24.41 -3.22
N ASN A 14 -8.12 -25.23 -3.91
CA ASN A 14 -9.59 -25.14 -3.90
C ASN A 14 -10.24 -26.35 -3.24
N GLY A 15 -9.54 -26.98 -2.29
CA GLY A 15 -10.04 -28.14 -1.55
C GLY A 15 -11.42 -27.89 -0.95
N ALA A 16 -12.26 -28.93 -0.97
CA ALA A 16 -13.66 -28.85 -0.53
C ALA A 16 -13.83 -28.35 0.91
N GLU A 17 -12.85 -28.62 1.77
CA GLU A 17 -12.81 -28.24 3.18
C GLU A 17 -12.74 -26.71 3.39
N VAL A 18 -12.15 -25.98 2.44
CA VAL A 18 -11.86 -24.55 2.62
C VAL A 18 -12.55 -23.65 1.61
N LYS A 19 -12.92 -24.17 0.43
CA LYS A 19 -13.45 -23.36 -0.68
C LYS A 19 -14.62 -22.44 -0.28
N ASP A 20 -15.48 -22.90 0.63
CA ASP A 20 -16.70 -22.17 1.01
C ASP A 20 -16.40 -20.96 1.91
N PHE A 21 -15.23 -20.92 2.57
CA PHE A 21 -14.77 -19.75 3.33
C PHE A 21 -14.16 -18.66 2.42
N PHE A 22 -13.86 -18.95 1.15
CA PHE A 22 -13.24 -18.03 0.22
C PHE A 22 -14.23 -17.54 -0.85
N PHE A 23 -14.96 -16.47 -0.53
CA PHE A 23 -15.85 -15.80 -1.47
C PHE A 23 -15.30 -14.45 -1.94
N LYS A 24 -15.83 -13.96 -3.07
CA LYS A 24 -15.60 -12.59 -3.54
C LYS A 24 -16.45 -11.63 -2.71
N SER A 25 -15.79 -10.70 -2.02
CA SER A 25 -16.49 -9.62 -1.33
C SER A 25 -17.28 -8.77 -2.32
N LYS A 26 -18.44 -8.27 -1.90
CA LYS A 26 -19.23 -7.33 -2.70
C LYS A 26 -18.38 -6.08 -2.98
N PRO A 27 -18.40 -5.54 -4.21
CA PRO A 27 -17.67 -4.32 -4.52
C PRO A 27 -18.05 -3.18 -3.55
N LEU A 28 -17.06 -2.38 -3.18
CA LEU A 28 -17.32 -1.17 -2.40
C LEU A 28 -18.24 -0.24 -3.20
N ARG A 29 -19.33 0.20 -2.57
CA ARG A 29 -20.27 1.14 -3.17
C ARG A 29 -19.75 2.57 -3.00
N CYS A 30 -18.78 2.97 -3.84
CA CYS A 30 -18.12 4.26 -3.74
C CYS A 30 -19.05 5.48 -3.98
N GLY A 31 -20.25 5.29 -4.53
CA GLY A 31 -21.19 6.36 -4.87
C GLY A 31 -22.00 6.96 -3.70
N TYR A 32 -21.89 6.42 -2.48
CA TYR A 32 -22.53 7.04 -1.29
C TYR A 32 -21.67 8.14 -0.65
N ASN A 33 -20.37 8.19 -0.98
CA ASN A 33 -19.49 9.24 -0.53
C ASN A 33 -19.62 10.44 -1.48
N PRO A 34 -19.45 11.68 -0.98
CA PRO A 34 -19.37 12.84 -1.86
C PRO A 34 -18.30 12.59 -2.92
N GLU A 35 -18.64 12.86 -4.19
CA GLU A 35 -17.70 12.70 -5.29
C GLU A 35 -16.42 13.48 -4.98
N ASN A 36 -15.27 12.84 -5.19
CA ASN A 36 -13.98 13.53 -5.06
C ASN A 36 -13.93 14.69 -6.06
N TRP A 37 -13.30 15.80 -5.69
CA TRP A 37 -13.11 16.92 -6.62
C TRP A 37 -11.78 16.83 -7.35
N VAL A 38 -10.83 16.10 -6.78
CA VAL A 38 -9.46 15.92 -7.24
C VAL A 38 -9.11 14.44 -7.20
N TYR A 39 -8.32 13.99 -8.16
CA TYR A 39 -7.77 12.64 -8.21
C TYR A 39 -6.32 12.65 -8.71
N ILE A 40 -5.66 11.50 -8.62
CA ILE A 40 -4.32 11.28 -9.18
C ILE A 40 -4.49 10.37 -10.39
N ASP A 41 -3.97 10.81 -11.54
CA ASP A 41 -4.07 10.05 -12.78
C ASP A 41 -3.05 8.89 -12.85
N GLY A 42 -3.11 8.10 -13.91
CA GLY A 42 -2.22 6.95 -14.10
C GLY A 42 -0.74 7.30 -14.25
N ASN A 43 -0.41 8.57 -14.48
CA ASN A 43 0.97 9.08 -14.54
C ASN A 43 1.44 9.66 -13.20
N GLY A 44 0.60 9.61 -12.16
CA GLY A 44 0.91 10.16 -10.85
C GLY A 44 0.66 11.67 -10.73
N ASN A 45 0.03 12.30 -11.74
CA ASN A 45 -0.25 13.73 -11.71
C ASN A 45 -1.59 14.03 -11.05
N VAL A 46 -1.65 15.14 -10.31
CA VAL A 46 -2.87 15.63 -9.67
C VAL A 46 -3.78 16.27 -10.72
N GLN A 47 -5.06 15.91 -10.72
CA GLN A 47 -6.04 16.39 -11.68
C GLN A 47 -7.36 16.77 -11.01
N TYR A 48 -8.01 17.81 -11.53
CA TYR A 48 -9.41 18.08 -11.22
C TYR A 48 -10.31 17.05 -11.90
N ILE A 49 -11.40 16.66 -11.23
CA ILE A 49 -12.44 15.87 -11.88
C ILE A 49 -13.20 16.78 -12.85
N GLU A 50 -13.04 16.50 -14.15
CA GLU A 50 -13.65 17.29 -15.23
C GLU A 50 -15.13 16.98 -15.44
N LYS A 51 -15.60 15.78 -15.07
CA LYS A 51 -16.95 15.28 -15.36
C LYS A 51 -17.57 14.63 -14.15
N ARG A 52 -18.66 15.21 -13.62
CA ARG A 52 -19.60 14.45 -12.76
C ARG A 52 -20.19 13.31 -13.60
N CYS A 53 -20.04 12.08 -13.16
CA CYS A 53 -20.79 10.98 -13.77
C CYS A 53 -22.24 11.08 -13.27
N LEU A 54 -23.10 11.73 -14.06
CA LEU A 54 -24.55 11.69 -13.87
C LEU A 54 -25.04 10.25 -14.09
N PHE A 55 -24.97 9.42 -13.05
CA PHE A 55 -25.74 8.18 -12.99
C PHE A 55 -27.21 8.54 -12.73
N ALA A 56 -27.90 8.88 -13.81
CA ALA A 56 -29.34 8.74 -14.01
C ALA A 56 -30.29 9.21 -12.89
N PHE A 57 -30.64 10.49 -12.92
CA PHE A 57 -32.08 10.82 -12.86
C PHE A 57 -32.60 10.83 -14.29
N ASN A 58 -33.35 9.79 -14.62
CA ASN A 58 -34.04 9.62 -15.88
C ASN A 58 -34.89 10.88 -16.16
N ARG A 59 -34.60 11.64 -17.24
CA ARG A 59 -35.50 12.52 -18.05
C ARG A 59 -34.98 13.86 -18.59
N ILE A 60 -33.69 14.16 -18.66
CA ILE A 60 -33.27 15.37 -19.41
C ILE A 60 -32.10 15.06 -20.35
N LYS A 61 -32.32 15.29 -21.66
CA LYS A 61 -31.27 15.32 -22.68
C LYS A 61 -30.26 16.40 -22.29
N LEU A 62 -29.10 15.95 -21.84
CA LEU A 62 -28.17 16.72 -21.03
C LEU A 62 -26.96 17.20 -21.84
N THR A 63 -27.13 17.48 -23.14
CA THR A 63 -26.04 18.01 -23.98
C THR A 63 -25.68 19.46 -23.64
N SER A 64 -26.55 20.20 -22.96
CA SER A 64 -26.32 21.61 -22.58
C SER A 64 -25.77 21.84 -21.17
N LEU A 65 -25.60 20.82 -20.31
CA LEU A 65 -25.03 20.97 -18.95
C LEU A 65 -23.64 20.33 -18.81
N TYR A 66 -23.00 19.98 -19.94
CA TYR A 66 -21.63 19.43 -19.97
C TYR A 66 -20.58 20.38 -19.36
N ASN A 67 -20.82 21.69 -19.41
CA ASN A 67 -19.96 22.71 -18.80
C ASN A 67 -20.33 23.05 -17.35
N LEU A 68 -21.40 22.46 -16.78
CA LEU A 68 -21.98 22.91 -15.52
C LEU A 68 -21.35 22.27 -14.27
N PHE A 69 -20.46 21.29 -14.42
CA PHE A 69 -19.88 20.58 -13.28
C PHE A 69 -18.40 20.23 -13.45
N SER A 70 -17.66 21.08 -14.14
CA SER A 70 -16.18 21.03 -14.15
C SER A 70 -15.67 21.79 -12.92
N ARG A 71 -14.89 21.12 -12.06
CA ARG A 71 -14.25 21.76 -10.89
C ARG A 71 -12.95 22.48 -11.22
N LYS A 72 -12.64 22.71 -12.51
CA LYS A 72 -11.44 23.45 -12.93
C LYS A 72 -11.34 24.85 -12.33
N ASN A 73 -12.48 25.46 -12.01
CA ASN A 73 -12.54 26.79 -11.40
C ASN A 73 -12.55 26.76 -9.87
N ALA A 74 -12.55 25.58 -9.24
CA ALA A 74 -12.52 25.47 -7.79
C ALA A 74 -11.19 25.98 -7.25
N GLN A 75 -11.25 26.77 -6.19
CA GLN A 75 -10.05 27.22 -5.47
C GLN A 75 -9.66 26.14 -4.47
N CYS A 76 -8.56 25.45 -4.77
CA CYS A 76 -8.04 24.36 -3.94
C CYS A 76 -6.71 24.76 -3.31
N SER A 77 -6.60 24.57 -2.00
CA SER A 77 -5.39 24.78 -1.21
C SER A 77 -5.22 23.64 -0.21
N GLY A 78 -4.08 23.57 0.45
CA GLY A 78 -3.84 22.46 1.37
C GLY A 78 -2.45 22.46 1.95
N ARG A 79 -2.06 21.28 2.42
CA ARG A 79 -0.73 21.03 2.98
C ARG A 79 -0.26 19.64 2.63
N TYR A 80 1.01 19.53 2.26
CA TYR A 80 1.74 18.29 2.22
C TYR A 80 2.01 17.80 3.64
N VAL A 81 2.10 16.48 3.82
CA VAL A 81 2.42 15.83 5.09
C VAL A 81 3.66 14.99 4.88
N THR A 82 4.76 15.36 5.53
CA THR A 82 6.01 14.61 5.49
C THR A 82 6.26 14.01 6.87
N ARG A 83 6.47 12.69 6.94
CA ARG A 83 6.76 12.00 8.19
C ARG A 83 8.24 12.21 8.54
N GLU A 84 8.50 12.77 9.72
CA GLU A 84 9.88 12.97 10.21
C GLU A 84 10.28 11.88 11.20
N SER A 85 9.36 11.44 12.04
CA SER A 85 9.58 10.38 13.01
C SER A 85 8.31 9.58 13.25
N ASP A 86 8.36 8.65 14.20
CA ASP A 86 7.19 7.85 14.51
C ASP A 86 6.00 8.66 15.04
N ASN A 87 6.31 9.76 15.73
CA ASN A 87 5.35 10.57 16.45
C ASN A 87 5.22 11.99 15.88
N THR A 88 5.99 12.34 14.85
CA THR A 88 6.02 13.71 14.31
C THR A 88 5.92 13.74 12.80
N ASN A 89 5.15 14.71 12.31
CA ASN A 89 5.02 15.03 10.89
C ASN A 89 5.24 16.53 10.70
N THR A 90 5.86 16.91 9.59
CA THR A 90 5.91 18.28 9.09
C THR A 90 4.85 18.54 8.05
N TYR A 91 4.49 19.82 7.94
CA TYR A 91 3.43 20.27 7.06
C TYR A 91 3.90 21.46 6.22
N THR A 92 3.86 21.29 4.89
CA THR A 92 4.18 22.36 3.95
C THR A 92 2.92 22.82 3.25
N GLN A 93 2.53 24.08 3.42
CA GLN A 93 1.31 24.61 2.81
C GLN A 93 1.48 24.85 1.30
N PHE A 94 0.41 24.65 0.55
CA PHE A 94 0.29 25.11 -0.82
C PHE A 94 -1.02 25.90 -0.99
N THR A 95 -0.93 27.00 -1.72
CA THR A 95 -2.07 27.91 -1.97
C THR A 95 -2.88 27.53 -3.19
N SER A 96 -2.29 26.74 -4.09
CA SER A 96 -2.93 26.26 -5.32
C SER A 96 -2.60 24.79 -5.55
N LEU A 97 -3.60 24.04 -6.02
CA LEU A 97 -3.42 22.63 -6.38
C LEU A 97 -2.38 22.48 -7.51
N PRO A 98 -1.41 21.55 -7.41
CA PRO A 98 -0.41 21.29 -8.44
C PRO A 98 -1.03 20.52 -9.63
N SER A 99 -2.07 21.05 -10.26
CA SER A 99 -2.77 20.38 -11.35
C SER A 99 -1.82 20.11 -12.52
N GLY A 100 -1.84 18.87 -13.03
CA GLY A 100 -0.97 18.41 -14.11
C GLY A 100 0.46 18.06 -13.68
N LYS A 101 0.77 18.12 -12.37
CA LYS A 101 2.08 17.77 -11.80
C LYS A 101 1.93 16.68 -10.72
N PRO A 102 3.00 15.94 -10.40
CA PRO A 102 3.01 15.08 -9.23
C PRO A 102 2.88 15.90 -7.94
N LEU A 103 2.53 15.23 -6.85
CA LEU A 103 2.61 15.83 -5.51
C LEU A 103 4.08 16.07 -5.13
N ASP A 104 4.33 17.06 -4.27
CA ASP A 104 5.66 17.29 -3.70
C ASP A 104 5.96 16.38 -2.48
N SER A 105 4.95 15.65 -1.98
CA SER A 105 5.06 14.67 -0.89
C SER A 105 4.06 13.54 -1.09
N ASP A 106 4.32 12.37 -0.50
CA ASP A 106 3.49 11.18 -0.64
C ASP A 106 2.04 11.41 -0.16
N PHE A 107 1.84 12.37 0.73
CA PHE A 107 0.55 12.71 1.32
C PHE A 107 0.26 14.19 1.19
N ALA A 108 -0.97 14.52 0.79
CA ALA A 108 -1.48 15.88 0.83
C ALA A 108 -2.91 15.93 1.39
N MET A 109 -3.16 16.86 2.30
CA MET A 109 -4.51 17.22 2.71
C MET A 109 -4.98 18.39 1.86
N VAL A 110 -6.08 18.23 1.15
CA VAL A 110 -6.60 19.23 0.20
C VAL A 110 -7.97 19.71 0.65
N SER A 111 -8.19 21.02 0.55
CA SER A 111 -9.47 21.67 0.73
C SER A 111 -9.78 22.52 -0.50
N CYS A 112 -10.96 22.31 -1.06
CA CYS A 112 -11.42 23.03 -2.25
C CYS A 112 -12.72 23.75 -1.96
N VAL A 113 -12.89 24.93 -2.57
CA VAL A 113 -14.11 25.73 -2.51
C VAL A 113 -14.51 26.12 -3.93
N ASP A 114 -15.79 25.93 -4.24
CA ASP A 114 -16.39 26.30 -5.53
C ASP A 114 -17.77 26.90 -5.27
N GLY A 115 -17.84 28.24 -5.27
CA GLY A 115 -19.04 28.97 -4.87
C GLY A 115 -19.42 28.70 -3.40
N ARG A 116 -20.54 28.01 -3.18
CA ARG A 116 -21.05 27.64 -1.84
C ARG A 116 -20.67 26.23 -1.41
N GLU A 117 -20.15 25.42 -2.33
CA GLU A 117 -19.78 24.05 -2.04
C GLU A 117 -18.32 24.02 -1.59
N SER A 118 -18.00 23.07 -0.70
CA SER A 118 -16.63 22.80 -0.30
C SER A 118 -16.38 21.30 -0.26
N TRP A 119 -15.13 20.92 -0.46
CA TRP A 119 -14.68 19.53 -0.40
C TRP A 119 -13.35 19.45 0.32
N LYS A 120 -13.16 18.38 1.09
CA LYS A 120 -11.89 18.04 1.72
C LYS A 120 -11.56 16.60 1.40
N GLY A 121 -10.29 16.35 1.11
CA GLY A 121 -9.81 15.00 0.80
C GLY A 121 -8.33 14.84 1.12
N ILE A 122 -7.91 13.59 1.16
CA ILE A 122 -6.51 13.22 1.30
C ILE A 122 -6.08 12.63 -0.04
N LEU A 123 -5.00 13.14 -0.60
CA LEU A 123 -4.33 12.59 -1.76
C LEU A 123 -3.13 11.78 -1.30
N MET A 124 -2.98 10.59 -1.87
CA MET A 124 -1.89 9.66 -1.57
C MET A 124 -1.26 9.20 -2.88
N SER A 125 0.04 9.43 -3.03
CA SER A 125 0.83 8.97 -4.18
C SER A 125 2.19 8.49 -3.71
N VAL A 126 2.90 7.79 -4.59
CA VAL A 126 4.34 7.54 -4.41
C VAL A 126 5.08 8.58 -5.24
N VAL A 127 5.65 9.59 -4.59
CA VAL A 127 6.44 10.62 -5.28
C VAL A 127 7.82 10.05 -5.57
N ARG A 128 8.15 9.92 -6.85
CA ARG A 128 9.46 9.39 -7.25
C ARG A 128 10.53 10.44 -7.06
N ILE A 129 11.51 10.13 -6.24
CA ILE A 129 12.76 10.89 -6.15
C ILE A 129 13.68 10.40 -7.27
N GLU A 130 14.33 11.34 -7.96
CA GLU A 130 15.26 11.02 -9.04
C GLU A 130 16.42 10.16 -8.53
N SER A 131 16.84 9.18 -9.33
CA SER A 131 17.85 8.21 -8.89
C SER A 131 19.18 8.87 -8.52
N ASN A 132 19.54 9.96 -9.19
CA ASN A 132 20.77 10.71 -8.91
C ASN A 132 20.77 11.33 -7.52
N GLU A 133 19.60 11.80 -7.04
CA GLU A 133 19.42 12.40 -5.72
C GLU A 133 19.45 11.33 -4.61
N LEU A 134 18.83 10.17 -4.88
CA LEU A 134 18.89 9.02 -3.97
C LEU A 134 20.33 8.50 -3.80
N LEU A 135 21.11 8.46 -4.89
CA LEU A 135 22.48 7.97 -4.88
C LEU A 135 23.48 8.96 -4.27
N SER A 136 23.19 10.28 -4.29
CA SER A 136 24.07 11.29 -3.67
C SER A 136 24.02 11.29 -2.15
N ASN A 137 22.95 10.78 -1.52
CA ASN A 137 22.71 10.88 -0.08
C ASN A 137 23.32 9.75 0.77
N GLY A 138 24.46 9.17 0.35
CA GLY A 138 25.32 8.42 1.27
C GLY A 138 25.40 6.91 1.08
N ALA A 139 24.96 6.37 -0.07
CA ALA A 139 25.39 5.02 -0.45
C ALA A 139 26.86 5.10 -0.92
N ASN A 140 27.80 5.08 0.03
CA ASN A 140 29.21 4.74 -0.26
C ASN A 140 29.23 3.29 -0.74
N LEU A 141 28.91 3.06 -2.02
CA LEU A 141 29.02 1.78 -2.73
C LEU A 141 30.49 1.37 -2.95
N THR A 142 31.42 2.03 -2.25
CA THR A 142 32.87 1.89 -2.36
C THR A 142 33.43 0.61 -1.73
N LYS A 143 32.60 -0.25 -1.12
CA LYS A 143 33.02 -1.61 -0.77
C LYS A 143 33.02 -2.49 -2.03
N LYS A 144 34.22 -2.68 -2.59
CA LYS A 144 34.53 -3.51 -3.77
C LYS A 144 34.01 -4.96 -3.74
N ASP A 145 33.59 -5.46 -2.58
CA ASP A 145 33.32 -6.88 -2.38
C ASP A 145 31.81 -7.24 -2.40
N GLY A 146 30.92 -6.26 -2.59
CA GLY A 146 29.48 -6.49 -2.71
C GLY A 146 28.98 -6.36 -4.15
N ALA A 147 27.93 -7.09 -4.53
CA ALA A 147 27.30 -7.02 -5.86
C ALA A 147 26.68 -5.65 -6.22
N GLY A 148 26.76 -4.65 -5.32
CA GLY A 148 26.16 -3.32 -5.50
C GLY A 148 24.63 -3.32 -5.51
N LEU A 149 23.99 -4.41 -5.04
CA LEU A 149 22.54 -4.58 -5.04
C LEU A 149 21.94 -4.22 -3.68
N ASN A 150 20.77 -3.57 -3.71
CA ASN A 150 19.93 -3.39 -2.54
C ASN A 150 19.06 -4.64 -2.33
N VAL A 151 18.83 -5.01 -1.07
CA VAL A 151 17.92 -6.11 -0.70
C VAL A 151 16.68 -5.49 -0.07
N PHE A 152 15.51 -5.89 -0.56
CA PHE A 152 14.22 -5.45 -0.01
C PHE A 152 13.45 -6.65 0.53
N PHE A 153 13.04 -6.57 1.79
CA PHE A 153 12.18 -7.56 2.44
C PHE A 153 10.73 -7.07 2.40
N LEU A 154 9.86 -7.82 1.73
CA LEU A 154 8.42 -7.57 1.70
C LEU A 154 7.70 -8.69 2.46
N GLY A 155 7.21 -8.37 3.65
CA GLY A 155 6.40 -9.28 4.47
C GLY A 155 4.91 -9.00 4.31
N PHE A 156 4.11 -10.07 4.27
CA PHE A 156 2.66 -9.99 4.44
C PHE A 156 2.30 -10.62 5.78
N ASP A 157 1.86 -9.82 6.73
CA ASP A 157 1.43 -10.32 8.03
C ASP A 157 0.12 -11.12 7.88
N SER A 158 -0.02 -12.15 8.72
CA SER A 158 -1.26 -12.90 8.94
C SER A 158 -1.79 -13.64 7.72
N LEU A 159 -0.92 -13.99 6.77
CA LEU A 159 -1.26 -14.80 5.60
C LEU A 159 -0.49 -16.13 5.58
N SER A 160 -1.21 -17.23 5.41
CA SER A 160 -0.60 -18.50 5.02
C SER A 160 -0.25 -18.50 3.53
N GLN A 161 0.70 -19.36 3.13
CA GLN A 161 1.09 -19.54 1.72
C GLN A 161 -0.13 -19.81 0.82
N MET A 162 -1.06 -20.64 1.30
CA MET A 162 -2.26 -20.99 0.54
C MET A 162 -3.25 -19.83 0.45
N SER A 163 -3.42 -19.05 1.53
CA SER A 163 -4.27 -17.85 1.51
C SER A 163 -3.71 -16.77 0.57
N PHE A 164 -2.39 -16.56 0.58
CA PHE A 164 -1.72 -15.65 -0.35
C PHE A 164 -2.02 -16.03 -1.80
N ARG A 165 -1.85 -17.31 -2.16
CA ARG A 165 -2.13 -17.78 -3.52
C ARG A 165 -3.60 -17.64 -3.94
N ARG A 166 -4.54 -17.88 -3.02
CA ARG A 166 -5.98 -17.75 -3.29
C ARG A 166 -6.41 -16.30 -3.49
N LYS A 167 -5.96 -15.40 -2.62
CA LYS A 167 -6.43 -14.01 -2.58
C LYS A 167 -5.66 -13.10 -3.53
N LEU A 168 -4.43 -13.44 -3.90
CA LEU A 168 -3.56 -12.63 -4.77
C LEU A 168 -3.09 -13.41 -6.01
N PRO A 169 -3.99 -13.99 -6.82
CA PRO A 169 -3.59 -14.82 -7.97
C PRO A 169 -2.81 -14.06 -9.03
N LYS A 170 -3.11 -12.76 -9.22
CA LYS A 170 -2.36 -11.88 -10.13
C LYS A 170 -0.91 -11.66 -9.65
N THR A 171 -0.72 -11.51 -8.35
CA THR A 171 0.62 -11.35 -7.74
C THR A 171 1.42 -12.64 -7.88
N VAL A 172 0.81 -13.80 -7.67
CA VAL A 172 1.46 -15.11 -7.90
C VAL A 172 1.89 -15.24 -9.36
N GLN A 173 1.02 -14.91 -10.32
CA GLN A 173 1.34 -14.96 -11.74
C GLN A 173 2.52 -14.05 -12.09
N LEU A 174 2.56 -12.84 -11.53
CA LEU A 174 3.68 -11.92 -11.70
C LEU A 174 4.99 -12.50 -11.14
N LEU A 175 4.97 -13.01 -9.90
CA LEU A 175 6.16 -13.53 -9.24
C LEU A 175 6.70 -14.77 -9.94
N GLU A 176 5.87 -15.78 -10.19
CA GLU A 176 6.29 -17.08 -10.73
C GLU A 176 6.44 -17.07 -12.25
N GLY A 177 5.52 -16.40 -12.95
CA GLY A 177 5.46 -16.42 -14.41
C GLY A 177 6.32 -15.35 -15.07
N THR A 178 6.31 -14.12 -14.53
CA THR A 178 7.01 -13.00 -15.15
C THR A 178 8.40 -12.79 -14.57
N LEU A 179 8.53 -12.82 -13.24
CA LEU A 179 9.79 -12.54 -12.57
C LEU A 179 10.68 -13.78 -12.38
N GLY A 180 10.15 -14.99 -12.64
CA GLY A 180 10.89 -16.24 -12.43
C GLY A 180 11.31 -16.45 -10.98
N SER A 181 10.48 -16.01 -10.03
CA SER A 181 10.80 -16.03 -8.60
C SER A 181 11.00 -17.46 -8.09
N VAL A 182 11.96 -17.64 -7.17
CA VAL A 182 12.18 -18.92 -6.49
C VAL A 182 11.15 -19.08 -5.36
N VAL A 183 10.33 -20.12 -5.46
CA VAL A 183 9.32 -20.46 -4.45
C VAL A 183 9.85 -21.52 -3.52
N LEU A 184 10.00 -21.17 -2.25
CA LEU A 184 10.41 -22.09 -1.18
C LEU A 184 9.19 -22.87 -0.66
N ASN A 185 8.80 -23.91 -1.40
CA ASN A 185 7.72 -24.80 -0.95
C ASN A 185 8.17 -25.59 0.30
N GLY A 186 7.36 -25.54 1.35
CA GLY A 186 7.68 -26.19 2.63
C GLY A 186 8.51 -25.33 3.59
N TYR A 187 8.84 -24.10 3.22
CA TYR A 187 9.34 -23.11 4.17
C TYR A 187 8.29 -22.88 5.27
N ASN A 188 8.70 -22.98 6.52
CA ASN A 188 7.86 -22.77 7.70
C ASN A 188 8.54 -21.79 8.65
N ILE A 189 7.71 -21.13 9.46
CA ILE A 189 8.15 -20.21 10.51
C ILE A 189 8.47 -20.99 11.80
N VAL A 190 9.32 -20.42 12.65
CA VAL A 190 9.82 -21.06 13.90
C VAL A 190 8.94 -20.69 15.11
N GLY A 191 7.64 -20.49 14.88
CA GLY A 191 6.67 -20.11 15.91
C GLY A 191 5.34 -19.66 15.29
N ASP A 192 4.44 -19.13 16.09
CA ASP A 192 3.07 -18.75 15.65
C ASP A 192 2.88 -17.24 15.43
N GLY A 193 3.91 -16.43 15.75
CA GLY A 193 3.83 -14.97 15.67
C GLY A 193 4.84 -14.35 14.71
N THR A 194 4.56 -13.09 14.35
CA THR A 194 5.41 -12.26 13.48
C THR A 194 6.84 -12.12 14.02
N PRO A 195 7.09 -11.89 15.33
CA PRO A 195 8.45 -11.89 15.87
C PRO A 195 9.19 -13.21 15.65
N GLN A 196 8.52 -14.34 15.90
CA GLN A 196 9.10 -15.67 15.74
C GLN A 196 9.35 -16.06 14.28
N ALA A 197 8.68 -15.38 13.34
CA ALA A 197 9.00 -15.49 11.92
C ALA A 197 10.23 -14.66 11.53
N PHE A 198 10.30 -13.39 11.96
CA PHE A 198 11.34 -12.47 11.53
C PHE A 198 12.67 -12.60 12.28
N ILE A 199 12.64 -12.90 13.58
CA ILE A 199 13.85 -13.03 14.40
C ILE A 199 14.81 -14.06 13.75
N PRO A 200 14.40 -15.31 13.46
CA PRO A 200 15.30 -16.27 12.84
C PRO A 200 15.80 -15.87 11.45
N ILE A 201 14.98 -15.17 10.67
CA ILE A 201 15.37 -14.67 9.33
C ILE A 201 16.48 -13.63 9.44
N LEU A 202 16.41 -12.76 10.44
CA LEU A 202 17.29 -11.59 10.57
C LEU A 202 18.52 -11.84 11.43
N THR A 203 18.43 -12.75 12.41
CA THR A 203 19.49 -12.98 13.40
C THR A 203 20.07 -14.39 13.36
N ALA A 204 19.44 -15.31 12.63
CA ALA A 204 19.74 -16.74 12.68
C ALA A 204 19.65 -17.36 14.10
N ALA A 205 18.91 -16.72 15.00
CA ALA A 205 18.64 -17.18 16.36
C ALA A 205 17.13 -17.25 16.62
N THR A 206 16.71 -18.00 17.62
CA THR A 206 15.34 -18.00 18.15
C THR A 206 15.12 -16.82 19.09
N GLU A 207 13.86 -16.53 19.42
CA GLU A 207 13.53 -15.47 20.39
C GLU A 207 14.14 -15.76 21.78
N GLU A 208 14.19 -17.02 22.20
CA GLU A 208 14.72 -17.45 23.50
C GLU A 208 16.25 -17.31 23.61
N GLU A 209 16.96 -17.37 22.48
CA GLU A 209 18.41 -17.20 22.41
C GLU A 209 18.83 -15.72 22.47
N LEU A 210 17.89 -14.79 22.27
CA LEU A 210 18.15 -13.35 22.30
C LEU A 210 17.88 -12.74 23.68
N PRO A 211 18.59 -11.65 24.04
CA PRO A 211 18.31 -10.95 25.29
C PRO A 211 16.87 -10.40 25.29
N LEU A 212 16.22 -10.44 26.45
CA LEU A 212 14.88 -9.88 26.66
C LEU A 212 14.84 -8.39 26.29
N THR A 213 14.18 -8.07 25.18
CA THR A 213 13.97 -6.69 24.70
C THR A 213 12.61 -6.13 25.10
N ARG A 214 11.73 -6.96 25.68
CA ARG A 214 10.41 -6.54 26.14
C ARG A 214 10.57 -5.61 27.34
N SER A 215 10.35 -4.31 27.14
CA SER A 215 10.17 -3.38 28.24
C SER A 215 8.92 -3.79 29.02
N VAL A 216 9.10 -4.29 30.24
CA VAL A 216 7.99 -4.51 31.17
C VAL A 216 7.49 -3.11 31.57
N HIS A 217 6.52 -2.59 30.84
CA HIS A 217 5.64 -1.57 31.41
C HIS A 217 4.83 -2.29 32.47
N ASP A 218 5.23 -2.05 33.72
CA ASP A 218 4.62 -2.48 34.98
C ASP A 218 3.10 -2.40 34.92
N ALA A 219 2.46 -3.48 34.44
CA ALA A 219 1.03 -3.67 34.54
C ALA A 219 0.73 -4.07 35.98
N ARG A 220 0.78 -3.08 36.88
CA ARG A 220 0.09 -3.13 38.17
C ARG A 220 -1.41 -3.20 37.90
N PHE A 221 -1.90 -4.40 37.66
CA PHE A 221 -3.28 -4.74 37.99
C PHE A 221 -3.36 -4.82 39.52
N LYS A 222 -3.86 -3.73 40.12
CA LYS A 222 -4.56 -3.78 41.40
C LYS A 222 -6.03 -4.05 41.14
#